data_AF-A0AAW2LRX8-F1
#
_entry.id   AF-A0AAW2LRX8-F1
#
_cell.length_a   1.000
_cell.length_b   1.000
_cell.length_c   1.000
_cell.angle_alpha   90.00
_cell.angle_beta   90.00
_cell.angle_gamma   90.00
#
_symmetry.space_group_name_H-M   'P 1'
#
loop_
_entity.id
_entity.type
_entity.pdbx_description
1 polymer ?
#
loop_
_entity_poly.entity_id
_entity_poly.type
_entity_poly.pdbx_seq_one_letter_code
_entity_poly.pdbx_strand_id
1 'polypeptide(L)'
;DTFQLIVSTFSGLSDINGPTFGRRVVILETLARYRSCVVMLDLECDDLIDEMFNISLLLPEMSTLGNVLTSMETIMEVLFEESEDVPENLLLILLSILGRDKESDQLDIRLKAVGLVGDLFALPGSTISEAFKPVLLEFLKKAD
;
A
#
# COMPACT_ATOMS: atom_id res chain seq x y z
N ASP A 1 -19.58 -4.36 5.77
CA ASP A 1 -20.45 -4.74 4.63
C ASP A 1 -20.05 -4.07 3.31
N THR A 2 -20.29 -2.75 3.10
CA THR A 2 -20.01 -2.10 1.79
C THR A 2 -18.52 -2.01 1.45
N PHE A 3 -17.70 -1.42 2.33
CA PHE A 3 -16.25 -1.31 2.08
C PHE A 3 -15.57 -2.67 1.99
N GLN A 4 -15.97 -3.62 2.83
CA GLN A 4 -15.47 -4.99 2.77
C GLN A 4 -15.75 -5.65 1.40
N LEU A 5 -16.93 -5.43 0.81
CA LEU A 5 -17.24 -5.92 -0.53
C LEU A 5 -16.36 -5.23 -1.61
N ILE A 6 -16.10 -3.93 -1.46
CA ILE A 6 -15.23 -3.17 -2.36
C ILE A 6 -13.79 -3.68 -2.27
N VAL A 7 -13.23 -3.77 -1.07
CA VAL A 7 -11.84 -4.17 -0.85
C VAL A 7 -11.61 -5.62 -1.26
N SER A 8 -12.51 -6.54 -0.88
CA SER A 8 -12.43 -7.94 -1.33
C SER A 8 -12.53 -8.11 -2.85
N THR A 9 -13.16 -7.17 -3.55
CA THR A 9 -13.16 -7.15 -5.03
C THR A 9 -11.75 -6.99 -5.61
N PHE A 10 -10.85 -6.31 -4.90
CA PHE A 10 -9.50 -6.03 -5.38
C PHE A 10 -8.53 -7.22 -5.25
N SER A 11 -8.82 -8.20 -4.38
CA SER A 11 -8.08 -9.47 -4.35
C SER A 11 -8.06 -10.19 -5.71
N GLY A 12 -9.12 -10.00 -6.51
CA GLY A 12 -9.24 -10.54 -7.87
C GLY A 12 -8.54 -9.73 -8.96
N LEU A 13 -7.81 -8.66 -8.64
CA LEU A 13 -7.00 -7.91 -9.62
C LEU A 13 -5.79 -8.72 -10.11
N SER A 14 -5.45 -9.82 -9.42
CA SER A 14 -4.45 -10.77 -9.88
C SER A 14 -4.86 -11.56 -11.13
N ASP A 15 -6.17 -11.68 -11.42
CA ASP A 15 -6.70 -12.39 -12.58
C ASP A 15 -6.96 -11.44 -13.77
N ILE A 16 -5.88 -11.02 -14.44
CA ILE A 16 -5.93 -10.05 -15.56
C ILE A 16 -6.80 -10.56 -16.72
N ASN A 17 -6.80 -11.86 -16.96
CA ASN A 17 -7.54 -12.48 -18.06
C ASN A 17 -9.00 -12.80 -17.69
N GLY A 18 -9.40 -12.52 -16.44
CA GLY A 18 -10.72 -12.80 -15.92
C GLY A 18 -11.81 -11.95 -16.62
N PRO A 19 -13.02 -12.51 -16.85
CA PRO A 19 -14.10 -11.78 -17.51
C PRO A 19 -14.64 -10.58 -16.72
N THR A 20 -14.27 -10.47 -15.44
CA THR A 20 -14.65 -9.36 -14.56
C THR A 20 -13.56 -8.33 -14.36
N PHE A 21 -12.37 -8.54 -14.94
CA PHE A 21 -11.19 -7.72 -14.68
C PHE A 21 -11.45 -6.22 -14.89
N GLY A 22 -11.95 -5.85 -16.07
CA GLY A 22 -12.25 -4.45 -16.38
C GLY A 22 -13.25 -3.80 -15.42
N ARG A 23 -14.21 -4.56 -14.87
CA ARG A 23 -15.14 -4.04 -13.84
C ARG A 23 -14.42 -3.74 -12.54
N ARG A 24 -13.50 -4.62 -12.11
CA ARG A 24 -12.69 -4.43 -10.90
C ARG A 24 -11.81 -3.19 -11.02
N VAL A 25 -11.21 -2.98 -12.20
CA VAL A 25 -10.42 -1.78 -12.51
C VAL A 25 -11.27 -0.51 -12.41
N VAL A 26 -12.47 -0.48 -12.99
CA VAL A 26 -13.36 0.69 -12.90
C VAL A 26 -13.78 0.99 -11.46
N ILE A 27 -14.04 -0.03 -10.64
CA ILE A 27 -14.34 0.15 -9.22
C ILE A 27 -13.14 0.77 -8.49
N LEU A 28 -11.94 0.27 -8.75
CA LEU A 28 -10.70 0.79 -8.18
C LEU A 28 -10.47 2.26 -8.58
N GLU A 29 -10.56 2.57 -9.87
CA GLU A 29 -10.43 3.94 -10.41
C GLU A 29 -11.46 4.88 -9.80
N THR A 30 -12.68 4.40 -9.58
CA THR A 30 -13.74 5.19 -8.95
C THR A 30 -13.41 5.49 -7.49
N LEU A 31 -12.95 4.48 -6.73
CA LEU A 31 -12.54 4.66 -5.34
C LEU A 31 -11.41 5.68 -5.22
N ALA A 32 -10.41 5.59 -6.10
CA ALA A 32 -9.30 6.54 -6.18
C ALA A 32 -9.77 7.95 -6.57
N ARG A 33 -10.55 8.09 -7.65
CA ARG A 33 -11.02 9.38 -8.17
C ARG A 33 -11.79 10.20 -7.15
N TYR A 34 -12.65 9.54 -6.37
CA TYR A 34 -13.52 10.21 -5.40
C TYR A 34 -12.93 10.23 -3.99
N ARG A 35 -11.67 9.76 -3.81
CA ARG A 35 -11.02 9.65 -2.50
C ARG A 35 -11.92 8.99 -1.43
N SER A 36 -12.80 8.07 -1.84
CA SER A 36 -13.83 7.54 -0.94
C SER A 36 -13.27 6.54 0.09
N CYS A 37 -11.97 6.22 -0.03
CA CYS A 37 -11.22 5.45 0.95
C CYS A 37 -11.03 6.19 2.29
N VAL A 38 -11.11 7.52 2.35
CA VAL A 38 -10.95 8.30 3.59
C VAL A 38 -12.00 7.93 4.64
N VAL A 39 -13.22 7.60 4.19
CA VAL A 39 -14.28 7.14 5.10
C VAL A 39 -13.88 5.85 5.83
N MET A 40 -12.96 5.05 5.30
CA MET A 40 -12.43 3.89 6.02
C MET A 40 -11.58 4.28 7.23
N LEU A 41 -10.91 5.44 7.19
CA LEU A 41 -10.19 6.01 8.33
C LEU A 41 -11.19 6.49 9.39
N ASP A 42 -12.19 7.27 8.98
CA ASP A 42 -13.23 7.80 9.89
C ASP A 42 -14.02 6.69 10.62
N LEU A 43 -14.12 5.52 9.98
CA LEU A 43 -14.82 4.35 10.49
C LEU A 43 -13.89 3.34 11.17
N GLU A 44 -12.60 3.65 11.35
CA GLU A 44 -11.60 2.78 11.99
C GLU A 44 -11.56 1.37 11.37
N CYS A 45 -11.65 1.31 10.03
CA CYS A 45 -11.64 0.05 9.28
C CYS A 45 -10.20 -0.44 9.00
N ASP A 46 -9.39 -0.56 10.05
CA ASP A 46 -7.94 -0.82 9.96
C ASP A 46 -7.62 -2.10 9.18
N ASP A 47 -8.36 -3.18 9.42
CA ASP A 47 -8.20 -4.46 8.69
C ASP A 47 -8.35 -4.30 7.17
N LEU A 48 -9.26 -3.42 6.73
CA LEU A 48 -9.51 -3.17 5.31
C LEU A 48 -8.45 -2.25 4.70
N ILE A 49 -7.98 -1.27 5.45
CA ILE A 49 -6.86 -0.40 5.08
C ILE A 49 -5.60 -1.25 4.89
N ASP A 50 -5.36 -2.19 5.80
CA ASP A 50 -4.28 -3.15 5.75
C ASP A 50 -4.36 -4.07 4.53
N GLU A 51 -5.56 -4.55 4.20
CA GLU A 51 -5.78 -5.34 3.00
C GLU A 51 -5.48 -4.52 1.73
N MET A 52 -5.86 -3.24 1.68
CA MET A 52 -5.55 -2.34 0.56
C MET A 52 -4.04 -2.21 0.34
N PHE A 53 -3.28 -1.94 1.39
CA PHE A 53 -1.82 -1.84 1.33
C PHE A 53 -1.16 -3.15 0.87
N ASN A 54 -1.65 -4.29 1.38
CA ASN A 54 -1.15 -5.60 0.99
C ASN A 54 -1.40 -5.89 -0.51
N ILE A 55 -2.62 -5.63 -1.01
CA ILE A 55 -2.97 -5.88 -2.42
C ILE A 55 -2.02 -5.11 -3.34
N SER A 56 -1.83 -3.82 -3.09
CA SER A 56 -0.97 -2.98 -3.92
C SER A 56 0.51 -3.38 -3.95
N LEU A 57 0.99 -4.08 -2.93
CA LEU A 57 2.38 -4.54 -2.84
C LEU A 57 2.57 -5.95 -3.43
N LEU A 58 1.47 -6.66 -3.74
CA LEU A 58 1.43 -7.87 -4.56
C LEU A 58 1.31 -7.58 -6.07
N LEU A 59 1.13 -6.31 -6.47
CA LEU A 59 1.05 -5.89 -7.88
C LEU A 59 2.39 -5.66 -8.65
N PRO A 60 3.62 -5.97 -8.18
CA PRO A 60 4.83 -5.73 -8.99
C PRO A 60 4.82 -6.37 -10.38
N GLU A 61 4.19 -7.54 -10.53
CA GLU A 61 4.05 -8.23 -11.83
C GLU A 61 3.03 -7.55 -12.76
N MET A 62 2.21 -6.63 -12.23
CA MET A 62 1.16 -5.92 -12.95
C MET A 62 1.60 -4.54 -13.46
N SER A 63 2.90 -4.24 -13.39
CA SER A 63 3.52 -3.00 -13.89
C SER A 63 3.20 -2.67 -15.36
N THR A 64 2.66 -3.63 -16.10
CA THR A 64 2.15 -3.46 -17.47
C THR A 64 0.77 -2.78 -17.54
N LEU A 65 0.05 -2.65 -16.43
CA LEU A 65 -1.30 -2.09 -16.38
C LEU A 65 -1.33 -0.76 -15.59
N GLY A 66 -0.85 0.29 -16.26
CA GLY A 66 -0.64 1.61 -15.68
C GLY A 66 -1.82 2.15 -14.86
N ASN A 67 -3.07 2.00 -15.34
CA ASN A 67 -4.24 2.54 -14.64
C ASN A 67 -4.49 1.91 -13.27
N VAL A 68 -4.22 0.61 -13.11
CA VAL A 68 -4.41 -0.09 -11.83
C VAL A 68 -3.34 0.35 -10.84
N LEU A 69 -2.08 0.44 -11.30
CA LEU A 69 -0.99 0.91 -10.48
C LEU A 69 -1.23 2.35 -10.01
N THR A 70 -1.54 3.27 -10.92
CA THR A 70 -1.82 4.67 -10.57
C THR A 70 -2.99 4.79 -9.60
N SER A 71 -4.07 4.04 -9.80
CA SER A 71 -5.21 4.10 -8.89
C SER A 71 -4.88 3.59 -7.48
N MET A 72 -4.07 2.53 -7.38
CA MET A 72 -3.58 2.03 -6.09
C MET A 72 -2.66 3.03 -5.40
N GLU A 73 -1.70 3.59 -6.13
CA GLU A 73 -0.79 4.63 -5.62
C GLU A 73 -1.58 5.83 -5.09
N THR A 74 -2.57 6.33 -5.87
CA THR A 74 -3.44 7.41 -5.42
C THR A 74 -4.22 7.06 -4.14
N ILE A 75 -4.74 5.84 -4.01
CA ILE A 75 -5.47 5.43 -2.81
C ILE A 75 -4.53 5.38 -1.59
N MET A 76 -3.33 4.83 -1.75
CA MET A 76 -2.33 4.80 -0.68
C MET A 76 -1.93 6.21 -0.24
N GLU A 77 -1.66 7.09 -1.21
CA GLU A 77 -1.27 8.48 -0.94
C GLU A 77 -2.36 9.18 -0.13
N VAL A 78 -3.62 9.02 -0.52
CA VAL A 78 -4.76 9.58 0.21
C VAL A 78 -4.89 9.00 1.61
N LEU A 79 -4.78 7.67 1.76
CA LEU A 79 -4.85 7.04 3.08
C LEU A 79 -3.70 7.49 3.99
N PHE A 80 -2.54 7.80 3.41
CA PHE A 80 -1.40 8.33 4.15
C PHE A 80 -1.61 9.81 4.52
N GLU A 81 -1.98 10.65 3.55
CA GLU A 81 -2.21 12.10 3.73
C GLU A 81 -3.25 12.39 4.82
N GLU A 82 -4.30 11.58 4.87
CA GLU A 82 -5.45 11.81 5.76
C GLU A 82 -5.35 11.03 7.08
N SER A 83 -4.33 10.18 7.25
CA SER A 83 -4.10 9.47 8.52
C SER A 83 -3.45 10.36 9.57
N GLU A 84 -3.91 10.28 10.83
CA GLU A 84 -3.26 10.96 11.97
C GLU A 84 -1.93 10.29 12.34
N ASP A 85 -1.88 8.97 12.22
CA ASP A 85 -0.71 8.13 12.50
C ASP A 85 -0.42 7.20 11.33
N VAL A 86 0.87 6.90 11.14
CA VAL A 86 1.30 5.94 10.10
C VAL A 86 0.85 4.53 10.49
N PRO A 87 0.09 3.81 9.64
CA PRO A 87 -0.38 2.47 9.96
C PRO A 87 0.81 1.52 10.24
N GLU A 88 0.78 0.82 11.38
CA GLU A 88 1.86 -0.09 11.80
C GLU A 88 2.13 -1.18 10.74
N ASN A 89 1.06 -1.69 10.14
CA ASN A 89 1.16 -2.68 9.09
C ASN A 89 1.85 -2.13 7.83
N LEU A 90 1.68 -0.85 7.48
CA LEU A 90 2.46 -0.23 6.39
C LEU A 90 3.96 -0.27 6.69
N LEU A 91 4.36 0.00 7.95
CA LEU A 91 5.75 -0.11 8.39
C LEU A 91 6.28 -1.54 8.28
N LEU A 92 5.49 -2.52 8.74
CA LEU A 92 5.83 -3.94 8.67
C LEU A 92 5.95 -4.42 7.23
N ILE A 93 5.07 -3.98 6.33
CA ILE A 93 5.13 -4.37 4.93
C ILE A 93 6.34 -3.72 4.25
N LEU A 94 6.60 -2.43 4.48
CA LEU A 94 7.80 -1.75 3.97
C LEU A 94 9.07 -2.45 4.44
N LEU A 95 9.16 -2.80 5.72
CA LEU A 95 10.27 -3.60 6.25
C LEU A 95 10.39 -4.97 5.58
N SER A 96 9.27 -5.67 5.39
CA SER A 96 9.26 -6.98 4.72
C SER A 96 9.83 -6.87 3.32
N ILE A 97 9.46 -5.84 2.56
CA ILE A 97 10.00 -5.57 1.22
C ILE A 97 11.50 -5.26 1.28
N LEU A 98 11.92 -4.39 2.20
CA LEU A 98 13.32 -3.97 2.32
C LEU A 98 14.22 -5.10 2.85
N GLY A 99 13.67 -5.95 3.71
CA GLY A 99 14.31 -7.07 4.39
C GLY A 99 14.33 -8.38 3.62
N ARG A 100 13.59 -8.51 2.51
CA ARG A 100 13.70 -9.66 1.61
C ARG A 100 15.12 -9.78 1.06
N ASP A 101 15.59 -11.02 1.01
CA ASP A 101 16.97 -11.36 0.66
C ASP A 101 17.35 -10.88 -0.75
N LYS A 102 18.64 -10.59 -0.96
CA LYS A 102 19.16 -9.92 -2.17
C LYS A 102 19.16 -10.80 -3.44
N GLU A 103 18.52 -11.96 -3.41
CA GLU A 103 18.45 -12.83 -4.59
C GLU A 103 17.61 -12.15 -5.67
N SER A 104 18.27 -11.88 -6.79
CA SER A 104 17.87 -10.91 -7.81
C SER A 104 16.53 -11.27 -8.44
N ASP A 105 15.54 -10.40 -8.25
CA ASP A 105 14.37 -10.14 -9.13
C ASP A 105 13.47 -9.01 -8.57
N GLN A 106 13.70 -8.56 -7.32
CA GLN A 106 12.87 -7.54 -6.66
C GLN A 106 13.54 -6.17 -6.42
N LEU A 107 14.67 -5.89 -7.08
CA LEU A 107 15.42 -4.64 -6.89
C LEU A 107 14.56 -3.40 -7.17
N ASP A 108 13.74 -3.42 -8.23
CA ASP A 108 12.85 -2.31 -8.58
C ASP A 108 11.77 -2.07 -7.51
N ILE A 109 11.24 -3.14 -6.92
CA ILE A 109 10.24 -3.06 -5.85
C ILE A 109 10.88 -2.45 -4.60
N ARG A 110 12.12 -2.85 -4.28
CA ARG A 110 12.86 -2.32 -3.14
C ARG A 110 13.21 -0.85 -3.32
N LEU A 111 13.64 -0.44 -4.52
CA LEU A 111 13.90 0.96 -4.83
C LEU A 111 12.62 1.81 -4.75
N LYS A 112 11.48 1.30 -5.22
CA LYS A 112 10.17 1.96 -5.05
C LYS A 112 9.79 2.08 -3.58
N ALA A 113 9.97 1.03 -2.77
CA ALA A 113 9.70 1.08 -1.34
C ALA A 113 10.61 2.09 -0.62
N VAL A 114 11.90 2.17 -0.98
CA VAL A 114 12.82 3.20 -0.46
C VAL A 114 12.38 4.61 -0.86
N GLY A 115 11.94 4.78 -2.12
CA GLY A 115 11.40 6.06 -2.62
C GLY A 115 10.17 6.49 -1.82
N LEU A 116 9.19 5.59 -1.67
CA LEU A 116 7.99 5.83 -0.88
C LEU A 116 8.36 6.23 0.55
N VAL A 117 9.21 5.44 1.24
CA VAL A 117 9.71 5.80 2.57
C VAL A 117 10.30 7.21 2.56
N GLY A 118 11.16 7.54 1.60
CA GLY A 118 11.75 8.87 1.46
C GLY A 118 10.71 9.99 1.35
N ASP A 119 9.67 9.79 0.55
CA ASP A 119 8.58 10.76 0.37
C ASP A 119 7.77 10.91 1.67
N LEU A 120 7.48 9.82 2.38
CA LEU A 120 6.79 9.85 3.68
C LEU A 120 7.60 10.61 4.75
N PHE A 121 8.93 10.47 4.75
CA PHE A 121 9.83 11.22 5.63
C PHE A 121 9.90 12.71 5.27
N ALA A 122 9.60 13.09 4.02
CA ALA A 122 9.61 14.47 3.56
C ALA A 122 8.30 15.22 3.82
N LEU A 123 7.23 14.52 4.20
CA LEU A 123 5.92 15.12 4.46
C LEU A 123 5.96 16.02 5.73
N PRO A 124 5.51 17.29 5.65
CA PRO A 124 5.51 18.19 6.79
C PRO A 124 4.60 17.68 7.91
N GLY A 125 5.15 17.53 9.12
CA GLY A 125 4.39 17.05 10.28
C GLY A 125 4.27 15.54 10.40
N SER A 126 4.96 14.75 9.55
CA SER A 126 4.88 13.29 9.65
C SER A 126 5.55 12.77 10.93
N THR A 127 4.83 11.89 11.64
CA THR A 127 5.35 11.14 12.80
C THR A 127 6.15 9.91 12.37
N ILE A 128 6.35 9.70 11.06
CA ILE A 128 6.91 8.47 10.54
C ILE A 128 8.31 8.20 11.06
N SER A 129 9.14 9.23 11.24
CA SER A 129 10.49 9.07 11.81
C SER A 129 10.45 8.47 13.22
N GLU A 130 9.43 8.82 14.00
CA GLU A 130 9.20 8.29 15.35
C GLU A 130 8.62 6.87 15.28
N ALA A 131 7.65 6.64 14.39
CA ALA A 131 7.01 5.33 14.18
C ALA A 131 7.98 4.28 13.60
N PHE A 132 8.88 4.68 12.69
CA PHE A 132 9.88 3.81 12.07
C PHE A 132 11.05 3.47 13.00
N LYS A 133 11.27 4.25 14.07
CA LYS A 133 12.41 4.09 14.99
C LYS A 133 12.46 2.73 15.71
N PRO A 134 11.41 2.25 16.40
CA PRO A 134 11.44 0.93 17.06
C PRO A 134 11.60 -0.21 16.04
N VAL A 135 10.95 -0.06 14.89
CA VAL A 135 10.91 -0.98 13.76
C VAL A 135 12.31 -1.14 13.12
N LEU A 136 12.99 -0.03 12.84
CA LEU A 136 14.36 -0.01 12.29
C LEU A 136 15.39 -0.53 13.30
N LEU A 137 15.21 -0.25 14.59
CA LEU A 137 16.05 -0.83 15.65
C LEU A 137 15.91 -2.34 15.75
N GLU A 138 14.71 -2.90 15.56
CA GLU A 138 14.51 -4.35 15.52
C GLU A 138 15.16 -4.98 14.28
N PHE A 139 15.06 -4.30 13.13
CA PHE A 139 15.72 -4.72 11.90
C PHE A 139 17.24 -4.75 12.04
N LEU A 140 17.85 -3.70 12.61
CA LEU A 140 19.29 -3.63 12.85
C LEU A 140 19.76 -4.72 13.82
N LYS A 141 18.96 -5.09 14.82
CA LYS A 141 19.27 -6.19 15.75
C LYS A 141 19.26 -7.58 15.09
N LYS A 142 18.50 -7.75 14.00
CA LYS A 142 18.46 -9.00 13.21
C LYS A 142 19.58 -9.08 12.16
N ALA A 143 20.33 -7.99 11.95
CA ALA A 143 21.40 -7.89 10.96
C ALA A 143 22.81 -8.17 11.51
N ASP A 144 22.95 -8.32 12.83
CA ASP A 144 24.14 -8.85 13.53
C ASP A 144 23.98 -10.36 13.83
#